data_AF-W8CKI6-F1
#
_entry.id   AF-W8CKI6-F1
#
_cell.length_a   1.000
_cell.length_b   1.000
_cell.length_c   1.000
_cell.angle_alpha   90.00
_cell.angle_beta   90.00
_cell.angle_gamma   90.00
#
_symmetry.space_group_name_H-M   'P 1'
#
loop_
_entity.id
_entity.type
_entity.pdbx_description
1 polymer ?
#
loop_
_entity_poly.entity_id
_entity_poly.type
_entity_poly.pdbx_seq_one_letter_code
_entity_poly.pdbx_strand_id
1 'polypeptide(L)'
;ICMSMSNQDSLFGYYGLVFAMASIVCLGSVVWAHHMFMIGLDVKTSVFFSSVTMVIGIPTGIKIFSWLYMLSGTGVRIWDPVILWIMGFIVLFTMGGVTG
;
A
#
# COMPACT_ATOMS: atom_id res chain seq x y z
N ILE A 1 -8.46 10.80 -6.15
CA ILE A 1 -8.87 10.02 -7.33
C ILE A 1 -9.98 9.04 -6.97
N CYS A 2 -9.75 7.97 -6.18
CA CYS A 2 -10.85 7.04 -5.83
C CYS A 2 -12.02 7.74 -5.13
N MET A 3 -11.75 8.70 -4.24
CA MET A 3 -12.77 9.55 -3.60
C MET A 3 -13.55 10.43 -4.59
N SER A 4 -12.86 11.07 -5.54
CA SER A 4 -13.53 11.94 -6.51
C SER A 4 -14.40 11.18 -7.51
N MET A 5 -14.20 9.86 -7.60
CA MET A 5 -14.98 8.96 -8.45
C MET A 5 -16.05 8.20 -7.65
N SER A 6 -15.95 8.18 -6.31
CA SER A 6 -16.94 7.55 -5.45
C SER A 6 -18.11 8.50 -5.24
N ASN A 7 -19.30 7.93 -5.11
CA ASN A 7 -20.49 8.68 -4.69
C ASN A 7 -20.53 8.85 -3.16
N GLN A 8 -19.38 8.83 -2.48
CA GLN A 8 -19.31 8.97 -1.03
C GLN A 8 -18.96 10.42 -0.66
N ASP A 9 -19.53 10.91 0.45
CA ASP A 9 -19.29 12.28 0.93
C ASP A 9 -17.95 12.43 1.67
N SER A 10 -17.31 11.32 2.05
CA SER A 10 -16.00 11.33 2.71
C SER A 10 -15.10 10.16 2.34
N LEU A 11 -13.79 10.33 2.57
CA LEU A 11 -12.79 9.30 2.39
C LEU A 11 -13.03 8.15 3.39
N PHE A 12 -13.25 6.94 2.87
CA PHE A 12 -13.34 5.77 3.73
C PHE A 12 -12.05 5.58 4.54
N GLY A 13 -12.19 5.63 5.87
CA GLY A 13 -11.09 5.49 6.79
C GLY A 13 -10.05 6.60 6.67
N TYR A 14 -10.47 7.88 6.54
CA TYR A 14 -9.57 9.04 6.43
C TYR A 14 -8.37 9.00 7.39
N TYR A 15 -8.61 8.87 8.70
CA TYR A 15 -7.53 8.78 9.68
C TYR A 15 -6.64 7.55 9.45
N GLY A 16 -7.24 6.41 9.09
CA GLY A 16 -6.50 5.20 8.72
C GLY A 16 -5.56 5.41 7.52
N LEU A 17 -6.01 6.13 6.49
CA LEU A 17 -5.19 6.51 5.34
C LEU A 17 -4.04 7.46 5.74
N VAL A 18 -4.32 8.46 6.59
CA VAL A 18 -3.30 9.39 7.08
C VAL A 18 -2.23 8.64 7.89
N PHE A 19 -2.63 7.80 8.85
CA PHE A 19 -1.69 7.00 9.64
C PHE A 19 -0.97 5.95 8.80
N ALA A 20 -1.61 5.37 7.79
CA ALA A 20 -0.95 4.47 6.84
C ALA A 20 0.14 5.20 6.03
N MET A 21 -0.12 6.40 5.53
CA MET A 21 0.89 7.18 4.82
C MET A 21 2.05 7.59 5.74
N ALA A 22 1.75 8.06 6.95
CA ALA A 22 2.77 8.45 7.92
C ALA A 22 3.64 7.25 8.34
N SER A 23 3.03 6.09 8.57
CA SER A 23 3.77 4.87 8.95
C SER A 23 4.64 4.34 7.82
N ILE A 24 4.19 4.36 6.55
CA ILE A 24 5.04 3.98 5.41
C ILE A 24 6.29 4.87 5.34
N VAL A 25 6.15 6.18 5.53
CA VAL A 25 7.30 7.11 5.52
C VAL A 25 8.25 6.82 6.68
N CYS A 26 7.70 6.66 7.89
CA CYS A 26 8.50 6.37 9.08
C CYS A 26 9.25 5.04 8.96
N LEU A 27 8.54 3.95 8.68
CA LEU A 27 9.12 2.62 8.53
C LEU A 27 10.07 2.54 7.33
N GLY A 28 9.76 3.23 6.23
CA GLY A 28 10.60 3.30 5.04
C GLY A 28 12.02 3.82 5.33
N SER A 29 12.16 4.75 6.29
CA SER A 29 13.47 5.26 6.71
C SER A 29 14.34 4.23 7.45
N VAL A 30 13.75 3.13 7.94
CA VAL A 30 14.41 2.16 8.83
C VAL A 30 14.70 0.83 8.14
N VAL A 31 14.27 0.60 6.89
CA VAL A 31 14.34 -0.74 6.26
C VAL A 31 15.47 -0.94 5.26
N TRP A 32 16.32 0.06 5.01
CA TRP A 32 17.32 0.04 3.92
C TRP A 32 18.19 -1.23 3.87
N ALA A 33 18.52 -1.81 5.02
CA ALA A 33 19.44 -2.95 5.09
C ALA A 33 18.86 -4.24 4.49
N HIS A 34 17.56 -4.31 4.15
CA HIS A 34 17.02 -5.46 3.43
C HIS A 34 17.64 -5.66 2.04
N HIS A 35 18.22 -4.60 1.44
CA HIS A 35 18.98 -4.72 0.19
C HIS A 35 20.38 -5.30 0.39
N MET A 36 20.81 -5.46 1.65
CA MET A 36 22.17 -5.83 2.04
C MET A 36 22.22 -7.20 2.71
N PHE A 37 21.17 -8.03 2.65
CA PHE A 37 21.14 -9.31 3.37
C PHE A 37 22.29 -10.28 3.00
N MET A 38 22.91 -10.12 1.82
CA MET A 38 24.01 -10.98 1.37
C MET A 38 25.42 -10.49 1.82
N ILE A 39 25.54 -9.37 2.54
CA ILE A 39 26.86 -8.84 2.94
C ILE A 39 27.45 -9.52 4.19
N GLY A 40 26.73 -10.46 4.80
CA GLY A 40 27.16 -11.14 6.04
C GLY A 40 26.72 -10.43 7.34
N LEU A 41 25.50 -9.86 7.36
CA LEU A 41 24.89 -9.33 8.58
C LEU A 41 24.68 -10.44 9.63
N ASP A 42 24.73 -10.10 10.92
CA ASP A 42 24.38 -11.06 11.96
C ASP A 42 22.88 -11.46 11.90
N VAL A 43 22.56 -12.62 12.46
CA VAL A 43 21.20 -13.19 12.41
C VAL A 43 20.16 -12.28 13.05
N LYS A 44 20.49 -11.62 14.17
CA LYS A 44 19.53 -10.78 14.89
C LYS A 44 19.21 -9.52 14.08
N THR A 45 20.23 -8.90 13.49
CA THR A 45 20.06 -7.75 12.59
C THR A 45 19.25 -8.14 11.36
N SER A 46 19.54 -9.28 10.73
CA SER A 46 18.80 -9.74 9.55
C SER A 46 17.32 -9.99 9.85
N VAL A 47 17.02 -10.65 10.97
CA VAL A 47 15.63 -10.89 11.42
C VAL A 47 14.92 -9.57 11.75
N PHE A 48 15.61 -8.61 12.38
CA PHE A 48 15.05 -7.28 12.65
C PHE A 48 14.64 -6.57 11.34
N PHE A 49 15.57 -6.39 10.40
CA PHE A 49 15.26 -5.70 9.15
C PHE A 49 14.25 -6.45 8.28
N SER A 50 14.26 -7.79 8.29
CA SER A 50 13.25 -8.61 7.61
C SER A 50 11.86 -8.39 8.20
N SER A 51 11.73 -8.44 9.54
CA SER A 51 10.45 -8.23 10.22
C SER A 51 9.90 -6.82 10.04
N VAL A 52 10.74 -5.78 10.18
CA VAL A 52 10.32 -4.39 9.98
C VAL A 52 9.90 -4.12 8.52
N THR A 53 10.58 -4.73 7.55
CA THR A 53 10.19 -4.63 6.13
C THR A 53 8.82 -5.24 5.89
N MET A 54 8.54 -6.42 6.45
CA MET A 54 7.22 -7.06 6.34
C MET A 54 6.10 -6.22 6.97
N VAL A 55 6.37 -5.50 8.06
CA VAL A 55 5.36 -4.65 8.72
C VAL A 55 4.85 -3.53 7.80
N ILE A 56 5.64 -3.06 6.82
CA ILE A 56 5.20 -2.07 5.82
C ILE A 56 4.04 -2.59 4.97
N GLY A 57 3.87 -3.91 4.85
CA GLY A 57 2.74 -4.54 4.19
C GLY A 57 1.38 -4.15 4.80
N ILE A 58 1.32 -3.89 6.11
CA ILE A 58 0.07 -3.55 6.82
C ILE A 58 -0.49 -2.19 6.37
N PRO A 59 0.23 -1.05 6.53
CA PRO A 59 -0.30 0.25 6.09
C PRO A 59 -0.50 0.33 4.58
N THR A 60 0.31 -0.40 3.80
CA THR A 60 0.12 -0.53 2.35
C THR A 60 -1.20 -1.25 2.03
N GLY A 61 -1.51 -2.34 2.74
CA GLY A 61 -2.78 -3.06 2.64
C GLY A 61 -3.98 -2.18 3.00
N ILE A 62 -3.89 -1.39 4.08
CA ILE A 62 -4.95 -0.42 4.47
C ILE A 62 -5.28 0.50 3.29
N LYS A 63 -4.27 1.07 2.61
CA LYS A 63 -4.50 1.93 1.44
C LYS A 63 -5.21 1.20 0.30
N ILE A 64 -4.76 -0.02 -0.02
CA ILE A 64 -5.36 -0.83 -1.10
C ILE A 64 -6.82 -1.16 -0.82
N PHE A 65 -7.13 -1.64 0.40
CA PHE A 65 -8.51 -1.94 0.79
C PHE A 65 -9.39 -0.69 0.82
N SER A 66 -8.87 0.44 1.32
CA SER A 66 -9.61 1.71 1.28
C SER A 66 -9.92 2.15 -0.15
N TRP A 67 -8.99 1.98 -1.09
CA TRP A 67 -9.25 2.30 -2.51
C TRP A 67 -10.27 1.37 -3.14
N LEU A 68 -10.18 0.06 -2.89
CA LEU A 68 -11.17 -0.92 -3.38
C LEU A 68 -12.58 -0.62 -2.84
N TYR A 69 -12.69 -0.26 -1.56
CA TYR A 69 -13.97 0.13 -0.98
C TYR A 69 -14.54 1.40 -1.59
N MET A 70 -13.71 2.43 -1.81
CA MET A 70 -14.19 3.64 -2.48
C MET A 70 -14.60 3.38 -3.93
N LEU A 71 -13.90 2.47 -4.63
CA LEU A 71 -14.21 2.11 -6.02
C LEU A 71 -15.48 1.26 -6.16
N SER A 72 -15.80 0.42 -5.18
CA SER A 72 -17.00 -0.43 -5.23
C SER A 72 -18.31 0.36 -5.14
N GLY A 73 -18.29 1.55 -4.55
CA GLY A 73 -19.42 2.47 -4.47
C GLY A 73 -19.50 3.49 -5.62
N THR A 74 -18.72 3.32 -6.69
CA THR A 74 -18.68 4.29 -7.79
C THR A 74 -19.76 4.01 -8.84
N GLY A 75 -20.36 5.07 -9.38
CA GLY A 75 -21.26 4.99 -10.54
C GLY A 75 -20.54 5.12 -11.89
N VAL A 76 -19.20 5.05 -11.92
CA VAL A 76 -18.42 5.34 -13.13
C VAL A 76 -18.43 4.15 -14.09
N ARG A 77 -18.42 4.44 -15.40
CA ARG A 77 -18.36 3.41 -16.44
C ARG A 77 -17.01 2.68 -16.36
N ILE A 78 -17.04 1.33 -16.26
CA ILE A 78 -15.85 0.47 -16.18
C ILE A 78 -14.86 0.70 -17.35
N TRP A 79 -15.38 1.05 -18.52
CA TRP A 79 -14.60 1.31 -19.74
C TRP A 79 -13.92 2.69 -19.76
N ASP A 80 -14.08 3.50 -18.72
CA ASP A 80 -13.31 4.74 -18.60
C ASP A 80 -11.81 4.42 -18.47
N PRO A 81 -10.94 5.01 -19.32
CA PRO A 81 -9.50 4.78 -19.25
C PRO A 81 -8.89 4.98 -17.86
N VAL A 82 -9.40 5.94 -17.07
CA VAL A 82 -8.92 6.22 -15.72
C VAL A 82 -9.22 5.06 -14.78
N ILE A 83 -10.41 4.46 -14.86
CA ILE A 83 -10.78 3.29 -14.04
C ILE A 83 -9.89 2.09 -14.39
N LEU A 84 -9.63 1.85 -15.67
CA LEU A 84 -8.75 0.77 -16.12
C LEU A 84 -7.32 0.93 -15.57
N TRP A 85 -6.78 2.16 -15.58
CA TRP A 85 -5.48 2.44 -14.98
C TRP A 85 -5.44 2.23 -13.48
N ILE A 86 -6.46 2.68 -12.75
CA ILE A 86 -6.54 2.49 -11.29
C ILE A 86 -6.62 1.00 -10.94
N MET A 87 -7.46 0.25 -11.64
CA MET A 87 -7.60 -1.20 -11.44
C MET A 87 -6.31 -1.94 -11.80
N GLY A 88 -5.69 -1.60 -12.93
CA GLY A 88 -4.40 -2.15 -13.34
C GLY A 88 -3.31 -1.85 -12.32
N PHE A 89 -3.25 -0.61 -11.82
CA PHE A 89 -2.32 -0.21 -10.75
C PHE A 89 -2.53 -1.05 -9.49
N ILE A 90 -3.77 -1.18 -8.99
CA ILE A 90 -4.06 -1.95 -7.77
C ILE A 90 -3.60 -3.40 -7.94
N VAL A 91 -3.96 -4.05 -9.05
CA VAL A 91 -3.60 -5.46 -9.29
C VAL A 91 -2.08 -5.65 -9.39
N LEU A 92 -1.40 -4.85 -10.23
CA LEU A 92 0.04 -4.98 -10.42
C LEU A 92 0.82 -4.63 -9.16
N PHE A 93 0.40 -3.59 -8.44
CA PHE A 93 1.01 -3.17 -7.19
C PHE A 93 0.82 -4.22 -6.08
N THR A 94 -0.36 -4.84 -5.98
CA THR A 94 -0.59 -5.94 -5.04
C THR A 94 0.25 -7.17 -5.39
N MET A 95 0.30 -7.58 -6.66
CA MET A 95 1.15 -8.71 -7.08
C MET A 95 2.63 -8.46 -6.78
N GLY A 96 3.15 -7.28 -7.13
CA GLY A 96 4.52 -6.90 -6.83
C GLY A 96 4.80 -6.83 -5.32
N GLY A 97 3.84 -6.34 -4.54
CA GLY A 97 3.96 -6.28 -3.08
C GLY A 97 3.90 -7.64 -2.38
N VAL A 98 3.23 -8.65 -2.95
CA VAL A 98 3.22 -10.02 -2.41
C VAL A 98 4.56 -10.73 -2.62
N THR A 99 5.28 -10.38 -3.70
CA THR A 99 6.59 -10.96 -4.03
C THR A 99 7.78 -10.26 -3.39
N GLY A 100 7.60 -9.01 -2.94
CA GLY A 100 8.65 -8.20 -2.30
C GLY A 100 8.81 -8.53 -0.84
#